data_AF-A0A7Y3GG09-F1
#
_entry.id   AF-A0A7Y3GG09-F1
#
_cell.length_a   1.000
_cell.length_b   1.000
_cell.length_c   1.000
_cell.angle_alpha   90.00
_cell.angle_beta   90.00
_cell.angle_gamma   90.00
#
_symmetry.space_group_name_H-M   'P 1'
#
loop_
_entity.id
_entity.type
_entity.pdbx_description
1 polymer ?
#
loop_
_entity_poly.entity_id
_entity_poly.type
_entity_poly.pdbx_seq_one_letter_code
_entity_poly.pdbx_strand_id
1 'polypeptide(L)'
;MVERKVGRSRAAEVGAWMRRSVHELWPAAVLVLAVAAIARWVDRTLFLPESAYRSDILAWEIVSELFTSGLGLFGLVGIGAVAVVRTRELFTTWAGLTDHRGIRALALGVVGWATWAAVTFDHNLFYDQSFNVDRVLLVGLAGLVVWRPVFIIPFLFLFEAIEHQFDHPFGRQIFSRAILEHLLVLLMAWLIVTAIIRRREARTFVFVASVLLASFYWYPGLVKLGRNWLFEGTPYLGGFAAFANEWLGSWPIEQVDALLEVGRFLDGPSRLFTLVSELGAVLFFAHRLAPRILLVSWAVLHAGIWVFSGVSFLVWIAVDFAFLGFLFLRRNPQLFTPAYALAGAGLIILSPIWLRPPGVGWFDTPLVYTYRYVAVDSAGNTGDFPQ
;
A
#
# COMPACT_ATOMS: atom_id res chain seq x y z
N MET A 1 -52.09 21.55 13.30
CA MET A 1 -52.25 20.65 12.13
C MET A 1 -51.16 20.82 11.07
N VAL A 2 -50.51 21.98 10.94
CA VAL A 2 -49.41 22.26 9.98
C VAL A 2 -48.09 21.54 10.34
N GLU A 3 -47.73 21.42 11.63
CA GLU A 3 -46.49 20.76 12.06
C GLU A 3 -46.43 19.25 11.74
N ARG A 4 -47.57 18.55 11.72
CA ARG A 4 -47.61 17.12 11.36
C ARG A 4 -47.32 16.84 9.88
N LYS A 5 -47.50 17.82 8.97
CA LYS A 5 -47.16 17.65 7.54
C LYS A 5 -45.66 17.80 7.27
N VAL A 6 -44.98 18.71 7.98
CA VAL A 6 -43.53 18.95 7.81
C VAL A 6 -42.71 17.72 8.24
N GLY A 7 -43.09 17.06 9.34
CA GLY A 7 -42.38 15.87 9.81
C GLY A 7 -42.45 14.66 8.85
N ARG A 8 -43.58 14.47 8.15
CA ARG A 8 -43.75 13.34 7.21
C ARG A 8 -42.91 13.50 5.94
N SER A 9 -42.71 14.73 5.45
CA SER A 9 -41.86 14.98 4.27
C SER A 9 -40.40 14.64 4.56
N ARG A 10 -39.87 15.12 5.70
CA ARG A 10 -38.47 14.91 6.07
C ARG A 10 -38.12 13.43 6.27
N ALA A 11 -39.01 12.65 6.88
CA ALA A 11 -38.80 11.21 7.04
C ALA A 11 -38.76 10.47 5.70
N ALA A 12 -39.62 10.84 4.75
CA ALA A 12 -39.63 10.25 3.41
C ALA A 12 -38.36 10.59 2.62
N GLU A 13 -37.90 11.84 2.71
CA GLU A 13 -36.65 12.31 2.08
C GLU A 13 -35.42 11.58 2.64
N VAL A 14 -35.31 11.45 3.96
CA VAL A 14 -34.22 10.69 4.62
C VAL A 14 -34.25 9.23 4.18
N GLY A 15 -35.42 8.60 4.15
CA GLY A 15 -35.56 7.22 3.69
C GLY A 15 -35.17 7.02 2.21
N ALA A 16 -35.52 7.97 1.34
CA ALA A 16 -35.11 7.94 -0.06
C ALA A 16 -33.59 8.13 -0.23
N TRP A 17 -33.01 9.05 0.55
CA TRP A 17 -31.57 9.29 0.57
C TRP A 17 -30.78 8.06 1.06
N MET A 18 -31.24 7.39 2.13
CA MET A 18 -30.62 6.17 2.65
C MET A 18 -30.64 5.05 1.61
N ARG A 19 -31.79 4.78 0.96
CA ARG A 19 -31.90 3.75 -0.09
C ARG A 19 -30.95 4.03 -1.26
N ARG A 20 -30.84 5.29 -1.70
CA ARG A 20 -29.91 5.67 -2.76
C ARG A 20 -28.46 5.44 -2.33
N SER A 21 -28.10 5.87 -1.12
CA SER A 21 -26.74 5.73 -0.59
C SER A 21 -26.32 4.27 -0.46
N VAL A 22 -27.22 3.40 0.03
CA VAL A 22 -26.99 1.95 0.09
C VAL A 22 -26.77 1.38 -1.32
N HIS A 23 -27.61 1.75 -2.28
CA HIS A 23 -27.47 1.28 -3.67
C HIS A 23 -26.16 1.79 -4.33
N GLU A 24 -25.67 2.96 -3.96
CA GLU A 24 -24.41 3.49 -4.49
C GLU A 24 -23.17 2.86 -3.82
N LEU A 25 -23.25 2.53 -2.53
CA LEU A 25 -22.12 2.05 -1.73
C LEU A 25 -21.99 0.52 -1.68
N TRP A 26 -23.04 -0.25 -2.00
CA TRP A 26 -22.97 -1.72 -1.95
C TRP A 26 -21.82 -2.31 -2.79
N PRO A 27 -21.46 -1.80 -4.00
CA PRO A 27 -20.35 -2.36 -4.76
C PRO A 27 -19.02 -2.12 -4.06
N ALA A 28 -18.88 -0.98 -3.36
CA ALA A 28 -17.69 -0.67 -2.57
C ALA A 28 -17.59 -1.59 -1.35
N ALA A 29 -18.71 -1.86 -0.67
CA ALA A 29 -18.74 -2.80 0.45
C ALA A 29 -18.31 -4.21 0.01
N VAL A 30 -18.83 -4.70 -1.12
CA VAL A 30 -18.42 -6.00 -1.68
C VAL A 30 -16.93 -6.00 -2.05
N LEU A 31 -16.44 -4.92 -2.66
CA LEU A 31 -15.02 -4.80 -3.00
C LEU A 31 -14.13 -4.79 -1.75
N VAL A 32 -14.48 -4.05 -0.70
CA VAL A 32 -13.75 -4.04 0.58
C VAL A 32 -13.69 -5.44 1.21
N LEU A 33 -14.82 -6.16 1.23
CA LEU A 33 -14.86 -7.54 1.74
C LEU A 33 -13.98 -8.47 0.90
N ALA A 34 -14.01 -8.33 -0.43
CA ALA A 34 -13.15 -9.10 -1.33
C ALA A 34 -11.67 -8.79 -1.09
N VAL A 35 -11.30 -7.51 -0.92
CA VAL A 35 -9.93 -7.10 -0.59
C VAL A 35 -9.48 -7.73 0.73
N ALA A 36 -10.29 -7.63 1.78
CA ALA A 36 -9.94 -8.19 3.09
C ALA A 36 -9.84 -9.73 3.07
N ALA A 37 -10.65 -10.41 2.25
CA ALA A 37 -10.59 -11.85 2.08
C ALA A 37 -9.37 -12.27 1.25
N ILE A 38 -9.11 -11.60 0.13
CA ILE A 38 -7.98 -11.90 -0.77
C ILE A 38 -6.67 -11.56 -0.09
N ALA A 39 -6.53 -10.42 0.59
CA ALA A 39 -5.31 -10.07 1.33
C ALA A 39 -4.92 -11.18 2.32
N ARG A 40 -5.88 -11.62 3.15
CA ARG A 40 -5.64 -12.71 4.12
C ARG A 40 -5.33 -14.04 3.46
N TRP A 41 -5.90 -14.29 2.29
CA TRP A 41 -5.65 -15.51 1.53
C TRP A 41 -4.24 -15.49 0.92
N VAL A 42 -3.86 -14.39 0.27
CA VAL A 42 -2.53 -14.13 -0.29
C VAL A 42 -1.47 -14.23 0.82
N ASP A 43 -1.60 -13.46 1.91
CA ASP A 43 -0.68 -13.48 3.06
C ASP A 43 -0.45 -14.91 3.59
N ARG A 44 -1.52 -15.70 3.73
CA ARG A 44 -1.41 -17.05 4.32
C ARG A 44 -0.84 -18.10 3.37
N THR A 45 -1.08 -17.93 2.09
CA THR A 45 -0.73 -18.94 1.08
C THR A 45 0.66 -18.68 0.49
N LEU A 46 1.08 -17.41 0.46
CA LEU A 46 2.35 -17.00 -0.13
C LEU A 46 3.44 -16.70 0.89
N PHE A 47 3.11 -16.72 2.19
CA PHE A 47 4.11 -16.81 3.24
C PHE A 47 4.64 -18.25 3.29
N LEU A 48 5.56 -18.55 2.36
CA LEU A 48 6.12 -19.88 2.16
C LEU A 48 6.96 -20.30 3.37
N PRO A 49 7.10 -21.62 3.64
CA PRO A 49 8.04 -22.10 4.65
C PRO A 49 9.46 -21.66 4.30
N GLU A 50 10.30 -21.41 5.30
CA GLU A 50 11.68 -20.92 5.12
C GLU A 50 12.49 -21.77 4.12
N SER A 51 12.29 -23.09 4.12
CA SER A 51 12.98 -24.00 3.21
C SER A 51 12.67 -23.76 1.73
N ALA A 52 11.49 -23.21 1.40
CA ALA A 52 11.13 -22.87 0.03
C ALA A 52 12.02 -21.77 -0.56
N TYR A 53 12.48 -20.82 0.27
CA TYR A 53 13.36 -19.75 -0.19
C TYR A 53 14.80 -20.21 -0.50
N ARG A 54 15.12 -21.48 -0.24
CA ARG A 54 16.38 -22.09 -0.70
C ARG A 54 16.27 -22.70 -2.10
N SER A 55 15.06 -22.73 -2.67
CA SER A 55 14.79 -23.26 -4.01
C SER A 55 15.30 -22.29 -5.09
N ASP A 56 15.81 -22.83 -6.19
CA ASP A 56 16.31 -22.02 -7.32
C ASP A 56 15.19 -21.30 -8.08
N ILE A 57 13.94 -21.76 -7.93
CA ILE A 57 12.77 -21.24 -8.64
C ILE A 57 11.58 -21.17 -7.67
N LEU A 58 11.34 -20.00 -7.07
CA LEU A 58 10.23 -19.76 -6.14
C LEU A 58 8.87 -19.99 -6.79
N ALA A 59 8.72 -19.70 -8.08
CA ALA A 59 7.47 -19.94 -8.79
C ALA A 59 6.98 -21.39 -8.68
N TRP A 60 7.88 -22.37 -8.58
CA TRP A 60 7.49 -23.77 -8.36
C TRP A 60 7.06 -24.06 -6.94
N GLU A 61 7.69 -23.44 -5.96
CA GLU A 61 7.27 -23.54 -4.56
C GLU A 61 5.89 -22.93 -4.35
N ILE A 62 5.59 -21.79 -5.00
CA ILE A 62 4.26 -21.18 -4.99
C ILE A 62 3.22 -22.15 -5.57
N VAL A 63 3.51 -22.76 -6.73
CA VAL A 63 2.60 -23.72 -7.35
C VAL A 63 2.40 -24.92 -6.43
N SER A 64 3.47 -25.48 -5.87
CA SER A 64 3.42 -26.59 -4.92
C SER A 64 2.53 -26.24 -3.73
N GLU A 65 2.78 -25.11 -3.06
CA GLU A 65 2.02 -24.64 -1.89
C GLU A 65 0.54 -24.39 -2.21
N LEU A 66 0.24 -23.86 -3.40
CA LEU A 66 -1.13 -23.66 -3.84
C LEU A 66 -1.90 -24.98 -4.05
N PHE A 67 -1.22 -26.08 -4.38
CA PHE A 67 -1.86 -27.39 -4.57
C PHE A 67 -1.86 -28.25 -3.29
N THR A 68 -0.89 -28.07 -2.40
CA THR A 68 -0.77 -28.85 -1.16
C THR A 68 -1.55 -28.23 0.00
N SER A 69 -1.67 -26.90 0.06
CA SER A 69 -2.46 -26.23 1.09
C SER A 69 -3.95 -26.25 0.74
N GLY A 70 -4.79 -26.68 1.69
CA GLY A 70 -6.24 -26.67 1.48
C GLY A 70 -6.80 -25.27 1.20
N LEU A 71 -6.16 -24.24 1.77
CA LEU A 71 -6.51 -22.83 1.54
C LEU A 71 -6.06 -22.35 0.14
N GLY A 72 -4.86 -22.69 -0.30
CA GLY A 72 -4.36 -22.38 -1.64
C GLY A 72 -5.23 -23.03 -2.71
N LEU A 73 -5.56 -24.32 -2.54
CA LEU A 73 -6.39 -25.05 -3.49
C LEU A 73 -7.80 -24.44 -3.58
N PHE A 74 -8.39 -24.08 -2.45
CA PHE A 74 -9.69 -23.40 -2.44
C PHE A 74 -9.66 -22.08 -3.23
N GLY A 75 -8.63 -21.26 -3.05
CA GLY A 75 -8.48 -20.02 -3.79
C GLY A 75 -8.22 -20.22 -5.28
N LEU A 76 -7.37 -21.19 -5.64
CA LEU A 76 -7.15 -21.59 -7.04
C LEU A 76 -8.44 -22.04 -7.72
N VAL A 77 -9.22 -22.90 -7.06
CA VAL A 77 -10.52 -23.36 -7.57
C VAL A 77 -11.48 -22.19 -7.73
N GLY A 78 -11.52 -21.26 -6.76
CA GLY A 78 -12.36 -20.06 -6.85
C GLY A 78 -11.99 -19.16 -8.03
N ILE A 79 -10.71 -18.84 -8.21
CA ILE A 79 -10.21 -18.04 -9.33
C ILE A 79 -10.45 -18.78 -10.65
N GLY A 80 -10.17 -20.09 -10.70
CA GLY A 80 -10.39 -20.94 -11.86
C GLY A 80 -11.86 -21.01 -12.27
N ALA A 81 -12.78 -21.16 -11.31
CA ALA A 81 -14.22 -21.15 -11.58
C ALA A 81 -14.67 -19.80 -12.17
N VAL A 82 -14.17 -18.68 -11.62
CA VAL A 82 -14.43 -17.35 -12.21
C VAL A 82 -13.83 -17.26 -13.61
N ALA A 83 -12.60 -17.71 -13.83
CA ALA A 83 -11.95 -17.68 -15.13
C ALA A 83 -12.69 -18.54 -16.19
N VAL A 84 -13.26 -19.68 -15.82
CA VAL A 84 -14.04 -20.56 -16.72
C VAL A 84 -15.41 -19.95 -17.02
N VAL A 85 -16.14 -19.49 -16.01
CA VAL A 85 -17.52 -18.97 -16.19
C VAL A 85 -17.53 -17.55 -16.78
N ARG A 86 -16.47 -16.77 -16.53
CA ARG A 86 -16.35 -15.35 -16.88
C ARG A 86 -15.09 -15.06 -17.71
N THR A 87 -14.67 -15.99 -18.57
CA THR A 87 -13.43 -15.86 -19.36
C THR A 87 -13.41 -14.57 -20.16
N ARG A 88 -14.52 -14.21 -20.82
CA ARG A 88 -14.59 -12.99 -21.64
C ARG A 88 -14.41 -11.73 -20.80
N GLU A 89 -15.00 -11.70 -19.60
CA GLU A 89 -14.92 -10.57 -18.70
C GLU A 89 -13.53 -10.43 -18.08
N LEU A 90 -12.90 -11.54 -17.67
CA LEU A 90 -11.59 -11.55 -17.01
C LEU A 90 -10.45 -11.28 -18.00
N PHE A 91 -10.50 -11.87 -19.21
CA PHE A 91 -9.48 -11.68 -20.26
C PHE A 91 -9.74 -10.44 -21.13
N THR A 92 -10.56 -9.48 -20.67
CA THR A 92 -10.78 -8.21 -21.36
C THR A 92 -9.47 -7.44 -21.52
N THR A 93 -9.30 -6.69 -22.62
CA THR A 93 -8.20 -5.71 -22.69
C THR A 93 -8.47 -4.57 -21.72
N TRP A 94 -7.42 -3.81 -21.36
CA TRP A 94 -7.57 -2.55 -20.64
C TRP A 94 -8.63 -1.64 -21.26
N ALA A 95 -8.64 -1.46 -22.58
CA ALA A 95 -9.62 -0.61 -23.27
C ALA A 95 -11.09 -1.02 -23.05
N GLY A 96 -11.35 -2.29 -22.70
CA GLY A 96 -12.68 -2.79 -22.38
C GLY A 96 -13.14 -2.44 -20.97
N LEU A 97 -12.26 -1.93 -20.10
CA LEU A 97 -12.60 -1.45 -18.78
C LEU A 97 -13.14 -0.01 -18.87
N THR A 98 -14.10 0.33 -18.01
CA THR A 98 -14.58 1.72 -17.91
C THR A 98 -13.51 2.59 -17.28
N ASP A 99 -13.37 3.81 -17.78
CA ASP A 99 -12.31 4.74 -17.37
C ASP A 99 -10.90 4.11 -17.34
N HIS A 100 -10.64 3.25 -18.33
CA HIS A 100 -9.45 2.41 -18.34
C HIS A 100 -8.13 3.17 -18.27
N ARG A 101 -8.06 4.41 -18.76
CA ARG A 101 -6.77 5.12 -18.88
C ARG A 101 -6.16 5.39 -17.50
N GLY A 102 -6.95 5.87 -16.56
CA GLY A 102 -6.44 6.24 -15.24
C GLY A 102 -6.16 5.00 -14.38
N ILE A 103 -7.06 4.02 -14.38
CA ILE A 103 -6.83 2.75 -13.66
C ILE A 103 -5.65 1.99 -14.26
N ARG A 104 -5.52 1.95 -15.60
CA ARG A 104 -4.37 1.36 -16.28
C ARG A 104 -3.08 2.07 -15.90
N ALA A 105 -3.04 3.41 -15.94
CA ALA A 105 -1.84 4.16 -15.60
C ALA A 105 -1.40 3.88 -14.15
N LEU A 106 -2.34 3.88 -13.20
CA LEU A 106 -2.06 3.53 -11.81
C LEU A 106 -1.56 2.08 -11.70
N ALA A 107 -2.26 1.11 -12.29
CA ALA A 107 -1.88 -0.30 -12.23
C ALA A 107 -0.50 -0.56 -12.84
N LEU A 108 -0.20 0.05 -14.00
CA LEU A 108 1.12 -0.07 -14.64
C LEU A 108 2.21 0.65 -13.85
N GLY A 109 1.91 1.76 -13.19
CA GLY A 109 2.85 2.43 -12.27
C GLY A 109 3.17 1.56 -11.06
N VAL A 110 2.15 0.98 -10.41
CA VAL A 110 2.30 0.06 -9.27
C VAL A 110 3.09 -1.18 -9.68
N VAL A 111 2.71 -1.84 -10.79
CA VAL A 111 3.42 -3.02 -11.32
C VAL A 111 4.84 -2.67 -11.72
N GLY A 112 5.07 -1.53 -12.38
CA GLY A 112 6.40 -1.10 -12.78
C GLY A 112 7.33 -0.87 -11.58
N TRP A 113 6.83 -0.20 -10.54
CA TRP A 113 7.61 0.04 -9.32
C TRP A 113 7.86 -1.24 -8.52
N ALA A 114 6.84 -2.10 -8.39
CA ALA A 114 6.97 -3.42 -7.75
C ALA A 114 7.99 -4.30 -8.49
N THR A 115 7.92 -4.33 -9.83
CA THR A 115 8.88 -5.05 -10.67
C THR A 115 10.28 -4.49 -10.44
N TRP A 116 10.46 -3.16 -10.51
CA TRP A 116 11.76 -2.54 -10.28
C TRP A 116 12.34 -2.95 -8.91
N ALA A 117 11.58 -2.77 -7.83
CA ALA A 117 12.01 -3.12 -6.48
C ALA A 117 12.40 -4.60 -6.33
N ALA A 118 11.64 -5.50 -6.95
CA ALA A 118 11.84 -6.94 -6.87
C ALA A 118 12.90 -7.49 -7.86
N VAL A 119 13.36 -6.71 -8.84
CA VAL A 119 14.43 -7.17 -9.77
C VAL A 119 15.78 -6.53 -9.49
N THR A 120 15.80 -5.37 -8.84
CA THR A 120 17.02 -4.62 -8.52
C THR A 120 17.52 -4.85 -7.10
N PHE A 121 16.87 -5.70 -6.29
CA PHE A 121 17.44 -6.06 -5.00
C PHE A 121 18.73 -6.87 -5.20
N ASP A 122 19.66 -6.76 -4.26
CA ASP A 122 20.94 -7.47 -4.34
C ASP A 122 20.79 -8.99 -4.14
N HIS A 123 21.90 -9.71 -4.14
CA HIS A 123 21.89 -11.14 -3.83
C HIS A 123 21.41 -11.37 -2.38
N ASN A 124 20.47 -12.29 -2.17
CA ASN A 124 20.03 -12.64 -0.82
C ASN A 124 21.04 -13.61 -0.18
N LEU A 125 21.97 -13.06 0.59
CA LEU A 125 23.02 -13.81 1.28
C LEU A 125 22.50 -14.75 2.38
N PHE A 126 21.29 -14.54 2.92
CA PHE A 126 20.73 -15.43 3.93
C PHE A 126 20.32 -16.79 3.34
N TYR A 127 19.78 -16.77 2.12
CA TYR A 127 19.42 -17.97 1.38
C TYR A 127 20.48 -18.43 0.38
N ASP A 128 21.52 -17.63 0.15
CA ASP A 128 22.50 -17.81 -0.93
C ASP A 128 21.82 -17.87 -2.32
N GLN A 129 20.85 -16.99 -2.53
CA GLN A 129 19.98 -17.01 -3.72
C GLN A 129 19.83 -15.63 -4.35
N SER A 130 19.88 -15.59 -5.69
CA SER A 130 19.60 -14.36 -6.47
C SER A 130 18.18 -14.34 -7.04
N PHE A 131 17.51 -15.49 -7.11
CA PHE A 131 16.19 -15.66 -7.72
C PHE A 131 16.11 -15.14 -9.17
N ASN A 132 17.17 -15.33 -9.96
CA ASN A 132 17.28 -14.77 -11.31
C ASN A 132 16.14 -15.23 -12.25
N VAL A 133 15.74 -16.50 -12.16
CA VAL A 133 14.64 -17.05 -12.97
C VAL A 133 13.33 -16.36 -12.61
N ASP A 134 13.03 -16.23 -11.31
CA ASP A 134 11.83 -15.55 -10.82
C ASP A 134 11.82 -14.07 -11.20
N ARG A 135 12.97 -13.37 -11.15
CA ARG A 135 13.09 -11.98 -11.62
C ARG A 135 12.75 -11.83 -13.09
N VAL A 136 13.28 -12.70 -13.96
CA VAL A 136 12.97 -12.70 -15.40
C VAL A 136 11.48 -13.00 -15.63
N LEU A 137 10.93 -13.97 -14.91
CA LEU A 137 9.51 -14.30 -14.97
C LEU A 137 8.64 -13.11 -14.52
N LEU A 138 9.02 -12.39 -13.46
CA LEU A 138 8.32 -11.22 -12.97
C LEU A 138 8.30 -10.08 -14.00
N VAL A 139 9.42 -9.81 -14.68
CA VAL A 139 9.48 -8.86 -15.81
C VAL A 139 8.57 -9.30 -16.96
N GLY A 140 8.58 -10.59 -17.30
CA GLY A 140 7.68 -11.16 -18.30
C GLY A 140 6.21 -10.95 -17.93
N LEU A 141 5.85 -11.24 -16.68
CA LEU A 141 4.50 -11.01 -16.13
C LEU A 141 4.12 -9.53 -16.17
N ALA A 142 5.03 -8.61 -15.81
CA ALA A 142 4.79 -7.18 -15.92
C ALA A 142 4.49 -6.75 -17.37
N GLY A 143 5.23 -7.29 -18.35
CA GLY A 143 4.95 -7.10 -19.78
C GLY A 143 3.57 -7.65 -20.18
N LEU A 144 3.18 -8.81 -19.65
CA LEU A 144 1.85 -9.38 -19.86
C LEU A 144 0.74 -8.53 -19.21
N VAL A 145 0.98 -7.88 -18.07
CA VAL A 145 0.04 -6.93 -17.46
C VAL A 145 -0.23 -5.75 -18.40
N VAL A 146 0.79 -5.23 -19.11
CA VAL A 146 0.61 -4.17 -20.12
C VAL A 146 -0.41 -4.59 -21.20
N TRP A 147 -0.38 -5.87 -21.58
CA TRP A 147 -1.29 -6.46 -22.55
C TRP A 147 -2.68 -6.73 -21.98
N ARG A 148 -2.78 -7.44 -20.84
CA ARG A 148 -4.05 -7.81 -20.21
C ARG A 148 -4.01 -7.65 -18.68
N PRO A 149 -5.04 -7.06 -18.06
CA PRO A 149 -5.10 -6.84 -16.62
C PRO A 149 -5.14 -8.15 -15.80
N VAL A 150 -5.65 -9.27 -16.33
CA VAL A 150 -5.72 -10.54 -15.60
C VAL A 150 -4.37 -11.04 -15.10
N PHE A 151 -3.28 -10.68 -15.80
CA PHE A 151 -1.92 -11.06 -15.40
C PHE A 151 -1.45 -10.40 -14.10
N ILE A 152 -2.23 -9.46 -13.53
CA ILE A 152 -2.00 -8.94 -12.18
C ILE A 152 -2.04 -10.08 -11.15
N ILE A 153 -2.85 -11.12 -11.37
CA ILE A 153 -2.98 -12.25 -10.44
C ILE A 153 -1.65 -13.03 -10.31
N PRO A 154 -1.10 -13.65 -11.37
CA PRO A 154 0.18 -14.34 -11.27
C PRO A 154 1.34 -13.39 -10.95
N PHE A 155 1.28 -12.13 -11.40
CA PHE A 155 2.27 -11.10 -11.02
C PHE A 155 2.30 -10.88 -9.51
N LEU A 156 1.14 -10.63 -8.89
CA LEU A 156 1.02 -10.44 -7.45
C LEU A 156 1.58 -11.65 -6.70
N PHE A 157 1.28 -12.88 -7.14
CA PHE A 157 1.73 -14.05 -6.39
C PHE A 157 3.25 -14.18 -6.37
N LEU A 158 3.88 -13.99 -7.52
CA LEU A 158 5.33 -14.06 -7.60
C LEU A 158 5.99 -12.89 -6.86
N PHE A 159 5.42 -11.69 -6.96
CA PHE A 159 5.90 -10.51 -6.24
C PHE A 159 5.85 -10.71 -4.72
N GLU A 160 4.71 -11.14 -4.16
CA GLU A 160 4.55 -11.36 -2.72
C GLU A 160 5.49 -12.47 -2.20
N ALA A 161 5.64 -13.57 -2.95
CA ALA A 161 6.59 -14.62 -2.56
C ALA A 161 8.04 -14.11 -2.55
N ILE A 162 8.41 -13.27 -3.52
CA ILE A 162 9.74 -12.62 -3.50
C ILE A 162 9.86 -11.67 -2.30
N GLU A 163 8.85 -10.86 -1.98
CA GLU A 163 8.93 -9.93 -0.84
C GLU A 163 8.97 -10.66 0.51
N HIS A 164 8.18 -11.72 0.70
CA HIS A 164 8.15 -12.48 1.96
C HIS A 164 9.48 -13.16 2.32
N GLN A 165 10.41 -13.31 1.38
CA GLN A 165 11.76 -13.80 1.71
C GLN A 165 12.45 -12.90 2.76
N PHE A 166 12.18 -11.59 2.75
CA PHE A 166 12.80 -10.61 3.64
C PHE A 166 12.16 -10.58 5.03
N ASP A 167 11.08 -11.34 5.24
CA ASP A 167 10.48 -11.52 6.56
C ASP A 167 11.32 -12.47 7.45
N HIS A 168 12.35 -13.11 6.88
CA HIS A 168 13.26 -14.01 7.57
C HIS A 168 14.72 -13.49 7.56
N PRO A 169 15.48 -13.67 8.65
CA PRO A 169 15.06 -14.10 9.99
C PRO A 169 14.48 -12.97 10.85
N PHE A 170 14.49 -11.73 10.36
CA PHE A 170 14.28 -10.52 11.17
C PHE A 170 12.81 -10.10 11.35
N GLY A 171 11.87 -10.75 10.65
CA GLY A 171 10.46 -10.35 10.61
C GLY A 171 10.19 -9.21 9.62
N ARG A 172 8.90 -8.96 9.34
CA ARG A 172 8.43 -7.88 8.44
C ARG A 172 9.04 -6.53 8.81
N GLN A 173 10.01 -6.05 8.03
CA GLN A 173 10.49 -4.66 8.03
C GLN A 173 10.05 -3.86 6.80
N ILE A 174 9.21 -4.43 5.94
CA ILE A 174 8.89 -3.89 4.61
C ILE A 174 7.77 -2.83 4.65
N PHE A 175 7.88 -1.85 5.54
CA PHE A 175 6.91 -0.75 5.61
C PHE A 175 6.90 0.08 4.32
N SER A 176 8.04 0.16 3.63
CA SER A 176 8.18 0.98 2.43
C SER A 176 7.38 0.44 1.25
N ARG A 177 7.12 -0.87 1.14
CA ARG A 177 6.47 -1.48 -0.04
C ARG A 177 5.04 -1.97 0.19
N ALA A 178 4.58 -2.03 1.44
CA ALA A 178 3.24 -2.50 1.79
C ALA A 178 2.10 -1.85 0.99
N ILE A 179 2.22 -0.59 0.58
CA ILE A 179 1.20 0.07 -0.25
C ILE A 179 1.05 -0.56 -1.64
N LEU A 180 2.14 -1.04 -2.24
CA LEU A 180 2.12 -1.68 -3.55
C LEU A 180 1.35 -2.99 -3.50
N GLU A 181 1.67 -3.84 -2.52
CA GLU A 181 1.01 -5.12 -2.22
C GLU A 181 -0.51 -4.92 -2.11
N HIS A 182 -0.93 -3.98 -1.26
CA HIS A 182 -2.34 -3.72 -1.01
C HIS A 182 -3.06 -3.14 -2.24
N LEU A 183 -2.38 -2.31 -3.06
CA LEU A 183 -2.93 -1.83 -4.34
C LEU A 183 -3.04 -2.96 -5.38
N LEU A 184 -2.08 -3.89 -5.44
CA LEU A 184 -2.15 -5.06 -6.31
C LEU A 184 -3.26 -6.03 -5.89
N VAL A 185 -3.41 -6.28 -4.58
CA VAL A 185 -4.54 -7.03 -4.02
C VAL A 185 -5.87 -6.35 -4.35
N LEU A 186 -5.96 -5.03 -4.24
CA LEU A 186 -7.15 -4.27 -4.63
C LEU A 186 -7.45 -4.42 -6.13
N LEU A 187 -6.44 -4.34 -6.99
CA LEU A 187 -6.59 -4.54 -8.42
C LEU A 187 -7.08 -5.95 -8.75
N MET A 188 -6.50 -6.98 -8.13
CA MET A 188 -6.96 -8.36 -8.25
C MET A 188 -8.42 -8.51 -7.80
N ALA A 189 -8.75 -8.02 -6.60
CA ALA A 189 -10.10 -8.07 -6.05
C ALA A 189 -11.10 -7.37 -6.96
N TRP A 190 -10.75 -6.20 -7.48
CA TRP A 190 -11.59 -5.44 -8.39
C TRP A 190 -11.84 -6.19 -9.70
N LEU A 191 -10.81 -6.79 -10.31
CA LEU A 191 -10.97 -7.60 -11.53
C LEU A 191 -11.92 -8.78 -11.32
N ILE A 192 -11.76 -9.51 -10.22
CA ILE A 192 -12.61 -10.66 -9.87
C ILE A 192 -14.06 -10.20 -9.61
N VAL A 193 -14.25 -9.21 -8.74
CA VAL A 193 -15.58 -8.69 -8.37
C VAL A 193 -16.31 -8.13 -9.60
N THR A 194 -15.61 -7.37 -10.44
CA THR A 194 -16.18 -6.82 -11.66
C THR A 194 -16.49 -7.89 -12.70
N ALA A 195 -15.71 -8.97 -12.79
CA ALA A 195 -16.04 -10.12 -13.64
C ALA A 195 -17.32 -10.85 -13.15
N ILE A 196 -17.50 -10.99 -11.83
CA ILE A 196 -18.65 -11.64 -11.22
C ILE A 196 -19.93 -10.80 -11.36
N ILE A 197 -19.86 -9.54 -10.93
CA ILE A 197 -21.01 -8.60 -10.84
C ILE A 197 -21.34 -7.97 -12.20
N ARG A 198 -20.39 -7.98 -13.14
CA ARG A 198 -20.48 -7.30 -14.45
C ARG A 198 -20.66 -5.79 -14.36
N ARG A 199 -20.31 -5.19 -13.22
CA ARG A 199 -20.24 -3.74 -13.04
C ARG A 199 -18.79 -3.28 -13.04
N ARG A 200 -18.40 -2.65 -14.14
CA ARG A 200 -17.12 -1.96 -14.31
C ARG A 200 -17.36 -0.52 -13.89
N GLU A 201 -17.38 -0.22 -12.60
CA GLU A 201 -17.48 1.18 -12.14
C GLU A 201 -16.13 1.62 -11.60
N ALA A 202 -15.43 2.47 -12.34
CA ALA A 202 -14.15 3.04 -11.91
C ALA A 202 -14.29 3.81 -10.59
N ARG A 203 -15.44 4.47 -10.37
CA ARG A 203 -15.76 5.17 -9.13
C ARG A 203 -15.61 4.29 -7.89
N THR A 204 -16.07 3.04 -7.94
CA THR A 204 -15.96 2.08 -6.83
C THR A 204 -14.50 1.76 -6.53
N PHE A 205 -13.72 1.48 -7.57
CA PHE A 205 -12.28 1.24 -7.43
C PHE A 205 -11.58 2.44 -6.80
N VAL A 206 -11.79 3.63 -7.34
CA VAL A 206 -11.13 4.87 -6.88
C VAL A 206 -11.49 5.18 -5.42
N PHE A 207 -12.76 4.97 -5.05
CA PHE A 207 -13.20 5.14 -3.67
C PHE A 207 -12.45 4.20 -2.72
N VAL A 208 -12.43 2.89 -3.00
CA VAL A 208 -11.77 1.90 -2.14
C VAL A 208 -10.25 2.10 -2.14
N ALA A 209 -9.65 2.43 -3.28
CA ALA A 209 -8.22 2.72 -3.39
C ALA A 209 -7.82 3.95 -2.54
N SER A 210 -8.66 4.98 -2.54
CA SER A 210 -8.45 6.18 -1.73
C SER A 210 -8.65 5.93 -0.23
N VAL A 211 -9.64 5.10 0.15
CA VAL A 211 -9.83 4.63 1.53
C VAL A 211 -8.60 3.85 1.99
N LEU A 212 -8.11 2.94 1.15
CA LEU A 212 -6.90 2.14 1.42
C LEU A 212 -5.71 3.06 1.65
N LEU A 213 -5.42 3.98 0.74
CA LEU A 213 -4.31 4.94 0.88
C LEU A 213 -4.44 5.76 2.18
N ALA A 214 -5.60 6.37 2.43
CA ALA A 214 -5.84 7.15 3.64
C ALA A 214 -5.69 6.33 4.93
N SER A 215 -6.00 5.03 4.89
CA SER A 215 -5.87 4.13 6.03
C SER A 215 -4.40 3.91 6.44
N PHE A 216 -3.47 3.91 5.48
CA PHE A 216 -2.03 3.85 5.74
C PHE A 216 -1.46 5.11 6.40
N TYR A 217 -2.21 6.22 6.43
CA TYR A 217 -1.83 7.42 7.19
C TYR A 217 -2.59 7.51 8.52
N TRP A 218 -3.87 7.15 8.52
CA TRP A 218 -4.70 7.16 9.73
C TRP A 218 -4.11 6.30 10.85
N TYR A 219 -3.76 5.05 10.55
CA TYR A 219 -3.33 4.13 11.61
C TYR A 219 -1.98 4.49 12.22
N PRO A 220 -0.93 4.86 11.46
CA PRO A 220 0.27 5.48 12.02
C PRO A 220 -0.02 6.68 12.92
N GLY A 221 -0.93 7.58 12.50
CA GLY A 221 -1.33 8.72 13.32
C GLY A 221 -1.93 8.31 14.66
N LEU A 222 -2.79 7.29 14.66
CA LEU A 222 -3.37 6.73 15.88
C LEU A 222 -2.31 6.11 16.81
N VAL A 223 -1.35 5.36 16.24
CA VAL A 223 -0.25 4.75 17.01
C VAL A 223 0.64 5.82 17.62
N LYS A 224 0.99 6.87 16.85
CA LYS A 224 1.78 8.01 17.35
C LYS A 224 1.04 8.76 18.46
N LEU A 225 -0.26 9.00 18.31
CA LEU A 225 -1.09 9.61 19.35
C LEU A 225 -1.10 8.77 20.63
N GLY A 226 -1.31 7.46 20.52
CA GLY A 226 -1.32 6.53 21.66
C GLY A 226 0.03 6.41 22.39
N ARG A 227 1.12 6.83 21.74
CA ARG A 227 2.49 6.86 22.29
C ARG A 227 2.92 8.26 22.75
N ASN A 228 1.99 9.21 22.92
CA ASN A 228 2.34 10.57 23.34
C ASN A 228 3.37 11.27 22.41
N TRP A 229 3.43 10.87 21.14
CA TRP A 229 4.51 11.26 20.22
C TRP A 229 4.55 12.78 19.97
N LEU A 230 3.43 13.49 20.12
CA LEU A 230 3.38 14.95 20.02
C LEU A 230 4.33 15.63 21.01
N PHE A 231 4.48 15.06 22.20
CA PHE A 231 5.26 15.66 23.29
C PHE A 231 6.62 14.97 23.45
N GLU A 232 6.70 13.67 23.17
CA GLU A 232 7.91 12.87 23.38
C GLU A 232 8.70 12.55 22.11
N GLY A 233 8.10 12.65 20.92
CA GLY A 233 8.81 12.42 19.65
C GLY A 233 9.92 13.45 19.44
N THR A 234 11.01 13.07 18.78
CA THR A 234 12.11 13.99 18.45
C THR A 234 12.61 13.73 17.03
N PRO A 235 11.75 13.88 16.00
CA PRO A 235 12.04 13.49 14.61
C PRO A 235 13.34 14.05 14.04
N TYR A 236 13.80 15.22 14.51
CA TYR A 236 15.08 15.78 14.05
C TYR A 236 16.29 14.90 14.40
N LEU A 237 16.21 14.07 15.46
CA LEU A 237 17.27 13.13 15.80
C LEU A 237 17.48 12.05 14.74
N GLY A 238 16.52 11.87 13.82
CA GLY A 238 16.71 11.07 12.61
C GLY A 238 17.96 11.48 11.81
N GLY A 239 18.34 12.77 11.85
CA GLY A 239 19.54 13.28 11.17
C GLY A 239 20.83 12.63 11.66
N PHE A 240 20.93 12.32 12.96
CA PHE A 240 22.06 11.57 13.50
C PHE A 240 22.08 10.14 12.96
N ALA A 241 20.92 9.50 12.87
CA ALA A 241 20.81 8.17 12.29
C ALA A 241 21.18 8.17 10.81
N ALA A 242 20.76 9.19 10.07
CA ALA A 242 21.08 9.34 8.65
C ALA A 242 22.58 9.58 8.42
N PHE A 243 23.24 10.35 9.30
CA PHE A 243 24.69 10.52 9.25
C PHE A 243 25.44 9.22 9.60
N ALA A 244 25.04 8.55 10.68
CA ALA A 244 25.69 7.32 11.13
C ALA A 244 25.51 6.14 10.16
N ASN A 245 24.41 6.09 9.41
CA ASN A 245 24.16 5.10 8.36
C ASN A 245 24.56 5.60 6.96
N GLU A 246 25.54 6.50 6.90
CA GLU A 246 26.21 6.97 5.67
C GLU A 246 25.34 7.73 4.65
N TRP A 247 24.02 7.87 4.85
CA TRP A 247 23.17 8.72 4.00
C TRP A 247 23.67 10.16 3.92
N LEU A 248 24.05 10.74 5.07
CA LEU A 248 24.72 12.04 5.15
C LEU A 248 26.24 11.91 5.37
N GLY A 249 26.81 10.70 5.26
CA GLY A 249 28.21 10.44 5.63
C GLY A 249 29.23 11.18 4.76
N SER A 250 28.84 11.62 3.57
CA SER A 250 29.67 12.44 2.67
C SER A 250 29.62 13.94 2.97
N TRP A 251 28.71 14.39 3.86
CA TRP A 251 28.56 15.80 4.20
C TRP A 251 29.59 16.20 5.28
N PRO A 252 30.19 17.40 5.19
CA PRO A 252 30.95 17.97 6.30
C PRO A 252 30.09 18.06 7.56
N ILE A 253 30.69 17.81 8.72
CA ILE A 253 29.98 17.78 10.00
C ILE A 253 29.24 19.09 10.29
N GLU A 254 29.80 20.22 9.86
CA GLU A 254 29.20 21.54 10.03
C GLU A 254 27.87 21.68 9.26
N GLN A 255 27.74 21.00 8.11
CA GLN A 255 26.50 20.97 7.34
C GLN A 255 25.44 20.09 7.99
N VAL A 256 25.86 18.96 8.58
CA VAL A 256 24.99 18.06 9.35
C VAL A 256 24.48 18.79 10.60
N ASP A 257 25.36 19.49 11.31
CA ASP A 257 25.00 20.31 12.47
C ASP A 257 23.99 21.39 12.09
N ALA A 258 24.22 22.12 10.99
CA ALA A 258 23.28 23.12 10.51
C ALA A 258 21.89 22.52 10.16
N LEU A 259 21.86 21.34 9.52
CA LEU A 259 20.62 20.62 9.24
C LEU A 259 19.88 20.23 10.52
N LEU A 260 20.61 19.73 11.52
CA LEU A 260 20.07 19.34 12.82
C LEU A 260 19.54 20.56 13.60
N GLU A 261 20.18 21.72 13.50
CA GLU A 261 19.67 22.95 14.10
C GLU A 261 18.34 23.38 13.48
N VAL A 262 18.20 23.29 12.15
CA VAL A 262 16.94 23.52 11.46
C VAL A 262 15.88 22.50 11.90
N GLY A 263 16.25 21.22 11.97
CA GLY A 263 15.36 20.16 12.44
C GLY A 263 14.88 20.41 13.87
N ARG A 264 15.79 20.80 14.78
CA ARG A 264 15.47 21.14 16.17
C ARG A 264 14.53 22.33 16.26
N PHE A 265 14.73 23.37 15.44
CA PHE A 265 13.80 24.51 15.36
C PHE A 265 12.40 24.09 14.87
N LEU A 266 12.35 23.18 13.89
CA LEU A 266 11.10 22.67 13.31
C LEU A 266 10.49 21.49 14.08
N ASP A 267 11.08 21.05 15.19
CA ASP A 267 10.68 19.81 15.87
C ASP A 267 9.21 19.82 16.32
N GLY A 268 8.79 20.81 17.09
CA GLY A 268 7.38 20.96 17.49
C GLY A 268 6.42 21.10 16.29
N PRO A 269 6.67 22.05 15.36
CA PRO A 269 5.87 22.20 14.15
C PRO A 269 5.75 20.91 13.32
N SER A 270 6.85 20.17 13.14
CA SER A 270 6.88 18.93 12.36
C SER A 270 6.07 17.82 13.01
N ARG A 271 6.12 17.70 14.35
CA ARG A 271 5.30 16.75 15.10
C ARG A 271 3.81 17.04 14.97
N LEU A 272 3.44 18.30 15.14
CA LEU A 272 2.04 18.74 14.97
C LEU A 272 1.58 18.52 13.53
N PHE A 273 2.38 18.91 12.54
CA PHE A 273 2.07 18.72 11.12
C PHE A 273 1.87 17.25 10.80
N THR A 274 2.78 16.38 11.24
CA THR A 274 2.69 14.92 11.02
C THR A 274 1.37 14.38 11.56
N LEU A 275 1.07 14.63 12.85
CA LEU A 275 -0.17 14.13 13.46
C LEU A 275 -1.43 14.70 12.81
N VAL A 276 -1.47 16.00 12.48
CA VAL A 276 -2.61 16.60 11.79
C VAL A 276 -2.79 16.01 10.40
N SER A 277 -1.70 15.79 9.66
CA SER A 277 -1.75 15.22 8.31
C SER A 277 -2.20 13.75 8.32
N GLU A 278 -1.70 12.95 9.27
CA GLU A 278 -2.02 11.54 9.41
C GLU A 278 -3.44 11.33 9.95
N LEU A 279 -3.79 11.96 11.08
CA LEU A 279 -5.14 11.87 11.66
C LEU A 279 -6.20 12.54 10.77
N GLY A 280 -5.82 13.57 10.02
CA GLY A 280 -6.66 14.25 9.03
C GLY A 280 -7.12 13.33 7.89
N ALA A 281 -6.51 12.15 7.72
CA ALA A 281 -6.90 11.15 6.73
C ALA A 281 -8.39 10.78 6.79
N VAL A 282 -9.03 10.80 7.96
CA VAL A 282 -10.48 10.51 8.07
C VAL A 282 -11.36 11.53 7.35
N LEU A 283 -10.83 12.73 7.07
CA LEU A 283 -11.51 13.81 6.36
C LEU A 283 -11.28 13.76 4.85
N PHE A 284 -10.63 12.71 4.31
CA PHE A 284 -10.28 12.61 2.89
C PHE A 284 -11.44 12.86 1.93
N PHE A 285 -12.65 12.41 2.29
CA PHE A 285 -13.87 12.58 1.48
C PHE A 285 -14.78 13.71 1.95
N ALA A 286 -14.41 14.45 3.00
CA ALA A 286 -15.24 15.51 3.56
C ALA A 286 -15.45 16.67 2.58
N HIS A 287 -14.46 16.95 1.73
CA HIS A 287 -14.53 18.00 0.73
C HIS A 287 -13.60 17.72 -0.46
N ARG A 288 -13.93 18.22 -1.65
CA ARG A 288 -13.13 18.03 -2.89
C ARG A 288 -11.69 18.56 -2.82
N LEU A 289 -11.39 19.45 -1.87
CA LEU A 289 -10.04 19.97 -1.63
C LEU A 289 -9.27 19.16 -0.58
N ALA A 290 -9.96 18.48 0.33
CA ALA A 290 -9.34 17.70 1.39
C ALA A 290 -8.31 16.67 0.86
N PRO A 291 -8.60 15.83 -0.15
CA PRO A 291 -7.62 14.85 -0.60
C PRO A 291 -6.42 15.50 -1.28
N ARG A 292 -6.58 16.70 -1.86
CA ARG A 292 -5.46 17.41 -2.49
C ARG A 292 -4.49 17.91 -1.44
N ILE A 293 -5.02 18.54 -0.40
CA ILE A 293 -4.24 19.05 0.72
C ILE A 293 -3.53 17.88 1.40
N LEU A 294 -4.26 16.79 1.70
CA LEU A 294 -3.71 15.62 2.37
C LEU A 294 -2.63 14.92 1.54
N LEU A 295 -2.86 14.64 0.25
CA LEU A 295 -1.86 13.98 -0.61
C LEU A 295 -0.57 14.81 -0.74
N VAL A 296 -0.69 16.13 -0.89
CA VAL A 296 0.48 17.02 -0.91
C VAL A 296 1.18 17.02 0.44
N SER A 297 0.43 17.11 1.54
CA SER A 297 1.00 17.05 2.90
C SER A 297 1.72 15.72 3.15
N TRP A 298 1.19 14.59 2.70
CA TRP A 298 1.82 13.28 2.84
C TRP A 298 3.08 13.13 1.98
N ALA A 299 3.05 13.62 0.75
CA ALA A 299 4.26 13.68 -0.08
C ALA A 299 5.35 14.55 0.57
N VAL A 300 4.98 15.70 1.16
CA VAL A 300 5.90 16.56 1.92
C VAL A 300 6.41 15.87 3.18
N LEU A 301 5.54 15.16 3.90
CA LEU A 301 5.91 14.37 5.07
C LEU A 301 6.99 13.32 4.71
N HIS A 302 6.75 12.53 3.67
CA HIS A 302 7.69 11.51 3.19
C HIS A 302 9.01 12.09 2.69
N ALA A 303 8.96 13.22 1.99
CA ALA A 303 10.17 13.93 1.58
C ALA A 303 10.96 14.43 2.80
N GLY A 304 10.28 14.95 3.82
CA GLY A 304 10.90 15.34 5.09
C GLY A 304 11.56 14.16 5.79
N ILE A 305 10.86 13.02 5.91
CA ILE A 305 11.42 11.79 6.49
C ILE A 305 12.66 11.36 5.71
N TRP A 306 12.62 11.35 4.38
CA TRP A 306 13.77 10.96 3.57
C TRP A 306 14.98 11.88 3.77
N VAL A 307 14.77 13.20 3.79
CA VAL A 307 15.84 14.18 4.04
C VAL A 307 16.48 13.97 5.41
N PHE A 308 15.66 13.80 6.46
CA PHE A 308 16.17 13.71 7.83
C PHE A 308 16.66 12.33 8.23
N SER A 309 16.11 11.23 7.71
CA SER A 309 16.45 9.87 8.16
C SER A 309 17.21 9.04 7.12
N GLY A 310 17.24 9.47 5.85
CA GLY A 310 17.74 8.65 4.75
C GLY A 310 16.78 7.53 4.31
N VAL A 311 15.70 7.27 5.06
CA VAL A 311 14.72 6.24 4.70
C VAL A 311 13.93 6.67 3.47
N SER A 312 14.07 5.91 2.38
CA SER A 312 13.43 6.22 1.11
C SER A 312 11.95 5.81 1.09
N PHE A 313 11.07 6.81 1.12
CA PHE A 313 9.64 6.67 0.89
C PHE A 313 9.24 7.10 -0.54
N LEU A 314 10.15 7.01 -1.52
CA LEU A 314 9.91 7.46 -2.90
C LEU A 314 8.69 6.81 -3.53
N VAL A 315 8.41 5.55 -3.23
CA VAL A 315 7.22 4.86 -3.74
C VAL A 315 5.93 5.48 -3.21
N TRP A 316 5.92 5.93 -1.95
CA TRP A 316 4.76 6.57 -1.34
C TRP A 316 4.51 7.93 -1.96
N ILE A 317 5.57 8.72 -2.15
CA ILE A 317 5.52 10.00 -2.86
C ILE A 317 4.96 9.80 -4.28
N ALA A 318 5.45 8.78 -4.99
CA ALA A 318 4.96 8.46 -6.33
C ALA A 318 3.48 8.05 -6.34
N VAL A 319 3.04 7.23 -5.38
CA VAL A 319 1.63 6.84 -5.21
C VAL A 319 0.76 8.06 -4.89
N ASP A 320 1.17 8.92 -3.95
CA ASP A 320 0.44 10.13 -3.58
C ASP A 320 0.25 11.06 -4.79
N PHE A 321 1.31 11.27 -5.58
CA PHE A 321 1.23 12.07 -6.80
C PHE A 321 0.41 11.40 -7.90
N ALA A 322 0.47 10.08 -8.05
CA ALA A 322 -0.36 9.34 -8.99
C ALA A 322 -1.85 9.49 -8.65
N PHE A 323 -2.22 9.37 -7.37
CA PHE A 323 -3.58 9.62 -6.89
C PHE A 323 -3.98 11.07 -7.05
N LEU A 324 -3.08 12.01 -6.75
CA LEU A 324 -3.34 13.44 -6.92
C LEU A 324 -3.66 13.76 -8.38
N GLY A 325 -2.81 13.30 -9.31
CA GLY A 325 -3.01 13.47 -10.75
C GLY A 325 -4.29 12.81 -11.23
N PHE A 326 -4.59 11.59 -10.77
CA PHE A 326 -5.83 10.88 -11.08
C PHE A 326 -7.06 11.68 -10.63
N LEU A 327 -7.09 12.16 -9.38
CA LEU A 327 -8.20 12.95 -8.83
C LEU A 327 -8.33 14.32 -9.50
N PHE A 328 -7.21 14.94 -9.93
CA PHE A 328 -7.21 16.23 -10.62
C PHE A 328 -7.81 16.13 -12.02
N LEU A 329 -7.38 15.12 -12.79
CA LEU A 329 -7.80 14.92 -14.18
C LEU A 329 -9.26 14.48 -14.30
N ARG A 330 -9.77 13.73 -13.32
CA ARG A 330 -11.07 13.06 -13.45
C ARG A 330 -12.24 13.70 -12.74
N ARG A 331 -12.07 14.88 -12.11
CA ARG A 331 -13.13 15.66 -11.40
C ARG A 331 -14.34 14.78 -11.04
N ASN A 332 -14.23 13.98 -9.99
CA ASN A 332 -15.26 13.05 -9.54
C ASN A 332 -16.07 13.64 -8.36
N PRO A 333 -16.94 14.66 -8.56
CA PRO A 333 -17.67 15.29 -7.45
C PRO A 333 -18.57 14.31 -6.70
N GLN A 334 -18.95 13.21 -7.36
CA GLN A 334 -19.79 12.15 -6.79
C GLN A 334 -19.12 11.40 -5.62
N LEU A 335 -17.78 11.44 -5.50
CA LEU A 335 -17.07 10.85 -4.36
C LEU A 335 -17.12 11.72 -3.10
N PHE A 336 -17.57 12.97 -3.20
CA PHE A 336 -17.56 13.96 -2.11
C PHE A 336 -18.98 14.27 -1.64
N THR A 337 -19.88 13.27 -1.64
CA THR A 337 -21.20 13.39 -1.02
C THR A 337 -21.13 13.00 0.46
N PRO A 338 -22.09 13.42 1.30
CA PRO A 338 -22.12 13.03 2.71
C PRO A 338 -22.11 11.51 2.94
N ALA A 339 -22.70 10.74 2.01
CA ALA A 339 -22.71 9.27 2.09
C ALA A 339 -21.31 8.68 1.92
N TYR A 340 -20.56 9.12 0.90
CA TYR A 340 -19.17 8.69 0.70
C TYR A 340 -18.24 9.23 1.80
N ALA A 341 -18.48 10.44 2.31
CA ALA A 341 -17.73 10.99 3.44
C ALA A 341 -17.89 10.13 4.69
N LEU A 342 -19.14 9.80 5.07
CA LEU A 342 -19.42 8.97 6.23
C LEU A 342 -18.90 7.54 6.07
N ALA A 343 -19.14 6.92 4.90
CA ALA A 343 -18.67 5.57 4.61
C ALA A 343 -17.14 5.51 4.56
N GLY A 344 -16.49 6.47 3.91
CA GLY A 344 -15.04 6.58 3.83
C GLY A 344 -14.41 6.76 5.22
N ALA A 345 -14.91 7.70 6.03
CA ALA A 345 -14.45 7.88 7.40
C ALA A 345 -14.59 6.60 8.24
N GLY A 346 -15.75 5.93 8.17
CA GLY A 346 -15.97 4.67 8.87
C GLY A 346 -15.00 3.56 8.43
N LEU A 347 -14.78 3.40 7.13
CA LEU A 347 -13.85 2.40 6.59
C LEU A 347 -12.38 2.70 6.96
N ILE A 348 -11.97 3.98 6.95
CA ILE A 348 -10.63 4.41 7.35
C ILE A 348 -10.42 4.14 8.85
N ILE A 349 -11.39 4.51 9.70
CA ILE A 349 -11.32 4.28 11.15
C ILE A 349 -11.22 2.78 11.47
N LEU A 350 -12.00 1.94 10.77
CA LEU A 350 -12.02 0.49 10.96
C LEU A 350 -10.89 -0.24 10.21
N SER A 351 -10.03 0.46 9.48
CA SER A 351 -8.93 -0.14 8.72
C SER A 351 -7.96 -1.02 9.51
N PRO A 352 -7.67 -0.79 10.80
CA PRO A 352 -6.83 -1.72 11.57
C PRO A 352 -7.40 -3.14 11.66
N ILE A 353 -8.72 -3.30 11.46
CA ILE A 353 -9.40 -4.60 11.53
C ILE A 353 -9.37 -5.32 10.17
N TRP A 354 -9.73 -4.60 9.10
CA TRP A 354 -9.95 -5.21 7.80
C TRP A 354 -8.74 -5.13 6.85
N LEU A 355 -7.97 -4.03 6.93
CA LEU A 355 -6.80 -3.78 6.09
C LEU A 355 -5.49 -4.09 6.83
N ARG A 356 -5.45 -3.89 8.16
CA ARG A 356 -4.25 -4.07 9.00
C ARG A 356 -3.02 -3.31 8.46
N PRO A 357 -3.14 -2.00 8.14
CA PRO A 357 -1.97 -1.22 7.77
C PRO A 357 -0.92 -1.30 8.89
N PRO A 358 0.38 -1.20 8.57
CA PRO A 358 1.43 -1.22 9.57
C PRO A 358 1.29 -0.03 10.52
N GLY A 359 1.41 -0.30 11.81
CA GLY A 359 1.37 0.71 12.87
C GLY A 359 2.71 1.41 13.02
N VAL A 360 3.05 2.29 12.09
CA VAL A 360 4.35 2.99 12.11
C VAL A 360 4.31 4.14 13.12
N GLY A 361 4.72 3.83 14.34
CA GLY A 361 5.04 4.80 15.38
C GLY A 361 6.37 4.44 16.02
N TRP A 362 7.25 5.42 16.14
CA TRP A 362 8.58 5.25 16.71
C TRP A 362 8.88 6.39 17.68
N PHE A 363 9.84 6.18 18.56
CA PHE A 363 10.47 7.25 19.29
C PHE A 363 11.91 7.35 18.80
N ASP A 364 12.32 8.56 18.47
CA ASP A 364 13.70 8.83 18.18
C ASP A 364 14.45 8.97 19.52
N THR A 365 15.65 8.38 19.58
CA THR A 365 16.53 8.48 20.75
C THR A 365 17.87 9.04 20.29
N PRO A 366 18.66 9.67 21.17
CA PRO A 366 20.00 10.13 20.83
C PRO A 366 21.00 8.97 20.67
N LEU A 367 20.52 7.72 20.70
CA LEU A 367 21.31 6.52 20.45
C LEU A 367 20.98 6.00 19.06
N VAL A 368 22.01 5.86 18.24
CA VAL A 368 21.93 5.18 16.95
C VAL A 368 22.76 3.92 17.04
N TYR A 369 22.20 2.82 16.55
CA TYR A 369 22.92 1.57 16.34
C TYR A 369 23.06 1.36 14.84
N THR A 370 24.30 1.17 14.38
CA THR A 370 24.58 0.75 13.01
C THR A 370 25.15 -0.65 13.09
N TYR A 371 24.51 -1.59 12.42
CA TYR A 371 25.00 -2.95 12.30
C TYR A 371 25.80 -3.05 11.01
N ARG A 372 27.07 -3.46 11.11
CA ARG A 372 27.85 -3.86 9.95
C ARG A 372 27.92 -5.37 9.93
N TYR A 373 27.26 -5.97 8.95
CA TYR A 373 27.37 -7.40 8.67
C TYR A 373 28.49 -7.61 7.65
N VAL A 374 29.37 -8.57 7.93
CA VAL A 374 30.47 -8.96 7.05
C VAL A 374 30.35 -10.46 6.82
N ALA A 375 30.22 -10.86 5.56
CA ALA A 375 30.24 -12.26 5.15
C ALA A 375 31.69 -12.74 5.15
N VAL A 376 31.96 -13.92 5.71
CA VAL A 376 33.28 -14.54 5.72
C VAL A 376 33.19 -15.86 4.97
N ASP A 377 33.92 -16.01 3.87
CA ASP A 377 33.92 -17.24 3.10
C ASP A 377 34.77 -18.35 3.75
N SER A 378 34.73 -19.56 3.18
CA SER A 378 35.50 -20.71 3.68
C SER A 378 37.02 -20.54 3.62
N ALA A 379 37.52 -19.57 2.84
CA ALA A 379 38.93 -19.22 2.75
C ALA A 379 39.32 -18.06 3.70
N GLY A 380 38.34 -17.49 4.43
CA GLY A 380 38.54 -16.36 5.34
C GLY A 380 38.46 -14.99 4.69
N ASN A 381 38.06 -14.90 3.41
CA ASN A 381 37.87 -13.60 2.76
C ASN A 381 36.60 -12.95 3.27
N THR A 382 36.65 -11.63 3.47
CA THR A 382 35.53 -10.82 3.94
C THR A 382 34.86 -10.08 2.79
N GLY A 383 33.53 -10.12 2.72
CA GLY A 383 32.71 -9.26 1.88
C GLY A 383 31.69 -8.49 2.72
N ASP A 384 31.44 -7.22 2.43
CA ASP A 384 30.34 -6.49 3.07
C ASP A 384 29.00 -7.04 2.56
N PHE A 385 28.02 -7.18 3.44
CA PHE A 385 26.64 -7.41 3.00
C PHE A 385 26.14 -6.16 2.27
N PRO A 386 25.36 -6.29 1.18
CA PRO A 386 24.62 -5.16 0.65
C PRO A 386 23.70 -4.62 1.76
N GLN A 387 23.85 -3.34 2.10
CA GLN A 387 23.04 -2.63 3.10
C GLN A 387 21.72 -2.15 2.50
#